data_AF-A0A937PLQ3-F1
#
_entry.id   AF-A0A937PLQ3-F1
#
_cell.length_a   1.000
_cell.length_b   1.000
_cell.length_c   1.000
_cell.angle_alpha   90.00
_cell.angle_beta   90.00
_cell.angle_gamma   90.00
#
_symmetry.space_group_name_H-M   'P 1'
#
loop_
_entity.id
_entity.type
_entity.pdbx_description
1 polymer ?
#
loop_
_entity_poly.entity_id
_entity_poly.type
_entity_poly.pdbx_seq_one_letter_code
_entity_poly.pdbx_strand_id
1 'polypeptide(L)'
;MQMRTKIVGAIVLIGVIWTGAGPAWAGSKVLTGIGDYSTETIRPEDAGTPMSDAGAGGASQSFDTSEAYIRPDGPRPACGGLLPGVPEYGWWYGCSPTAGGMMVGYWDGRPGFGNLYDGNAGVWGGSGASGTKSMVASTAHIVAGDQNGYTYGDWHNSTSYPNHEANPDCIADFMHTVNGGSYTDDIAEGLEAYCQWDKPGTAVNESYQATASFEDVAFWGTAGHAFDYLDFKAEIDAGRPVILDLIAYLPISHRWAGHSVVAYGYQDNMFEVKVPIGGGGDVDLLVGGFAVMDTWSNGTGQSDWYDWDGAILYPTIDGDGVEWWPFVELLGASWTARNDWMVMDAVSLEVVPEPATLALLALGGLVILRRRRRL
;
A
#
# COMPACT_ATOMS: atom_id res chain seq x y z
N MET A 1 -18.24 -73.14 -10.28
CA MET A 1 -17.25 -72.26 -10.91
C MET A 1 -17.49 -70.84 -10.37
N GLN A 2 -16.89 -70.51 -9.23
CA GLN A 2 -17.07 -69.21 -8.55
C GLN A 2 -16.03 -68.23 -9.09
N MET A 3 -16.46 -67.21 -9.82
CA MET A 3 -15.60 -66.06 -10.15
C MET A 3 -15.50 -65.15 -8.93
N ARG A 4 -14.33 -65.13 -8.31
CA ARG A 4 -13.93 -64.12 -7.33
C ARG A 4 -13.35 -62.93 -8.09
N THR A 5 -14.12 -61.85 -8.19
CA THR A 5 -13.62 -60.56 -8.69
C THR A 5 -12.77 -59.93 -7.59
N LYS A 6 -11.45 -59.92 -7.76
CA LYS A 6 -10.54 -59.16 -6.91
C LYS A 6 -10.62 -57.69 -7.33
N ILE A 7 -11.24 -56.86 -6.49
CA ILE A 7 -11.13 -55.40 -6.60
C ILE A 7 -9.79 -55.03 -5.94
N VAL A 8 -8.79 -54.69 -6.77
CA VAL A 8 -7.55 -54.06 -6.32
C VAL A 8 -7.88 -52.58 -6.12
N GLY A 9 -8.04 -52.17 -4.86
CA GLY A 9 -8.15 -50.76 -4.50
C GLY A 9 -6.79 -50.10 -4.67
N ALA A 10 -6.61 -49.34 -5.75
CA ALA A 10 -5.50 -48.41 -5.88
C ALA A 10 -5.74 -47.24 -4.91
N ILE A 11 -4.98 -47.19 -3.82
CA ILE A 11 -4.83 -45.99 -3.01
C ILE A 11 -4.00 -45.02 -3.85
N VAL A 12 -4.65 -44.02 -4.43
CA VAL A 12 -3.95 -42.87 -5.01
C VAL A 12 -3.57 -41.97 -3.83
N LEU A 13 -2.33 -42.15 -3.35
CA LEU A 13 -1.65 -41.13 -2.55
C LEU A 13 -1.41 -39.95 -3.48
N ILE A 14 -2.27 -38.93 -3.39
CA ILE A 14 -1.96 -37.60 -3.91
C ILE A 14 -0.95 -37.01 -2.94
N GLY A 15 0.32 -37.33 -3.13
CA GLY A 15 1.40 -36.54 -2.58
C GLY A 15 1.38 -35.20 -3.29
N VAL A 16 0.81 -34.18 -2.65
CA VAL A 16 1.09 -32.80 -3.02
C VAL A 16 2.52 -32.53 -2.56
N ILE A 17 3.47 -32.90 -3.40
CA ILE A 17 4.85 -32.42 -3.28
C ILE A 17 4.81 -31.01 -3.87
N TRP A 18 4.63 -30.03 -2.99
CA TRP A 18 4.89 -28.64 -3.33
C TRP A 18 6.40 -28.44 -3.35
N THR A 19 7.02 -28.64 -4.51
CA THR A 19 8.37 -28.13 -4.78
C THR A 19 8.24 -26.74 -5.37
N GLY A 20 7.71 -25.81 -4.56
CA GLY A 20 7.83 -24.39 -4.80
C GLY A 20 9.23 -23.95 -4.39
N ALA A 21 10.24 -24.24 -5.23
CA ALA A 21 11.47 -23.48 -5.18
C ALA A 21 11.14 -22.11 -5.79
N GLY A 22 10.60 -21.20 -4.97
CA GLY A 22 10.69 -19.77 -5.26
C GLY A 22 12.17 -19.40 -5.41
N PRO A 23 12.53 -18.46 -6.30
CA PRO A 23 13.89 -17.97 -6.35
C PRO A 23 14.26 -17.47 -4.95
N ALA A 24 15.32 -18.03 -4.38
CA ALA A 24 15.93 -17.47 -3.18
C ALA A 24 16.47 -16.09 -3.56
N TRP A 25 15.71 -15.04 -3.26
CA TRP A 25 16.17 -13.67 -3.32
C TRP A 25 17.27 -13.51 -2.27
N ALA A 26 18.51 -13.43 -2.75
CA ALA A 26 19.66 -13.16 -1.91
C ALA A 26 19.49 -11.76 -1.33
N GLY A 27 19.55 -11.66 0.00
CA GLY A 27 19.22 -10.47 0.77
C GLY A 27 19.77 -9.17 0.18
N SER A 28 18.90 -8.19 0.07
CA SER A 28 19.28 -6.81 -0.18
C SER A 28 20.22 -6.37 0.94
N LYS A 29 21.37 -5.82 0.53
CA LYS A 29 22.21 -5.08 1.46
C LYS A 29 21.53 -3.73 1.64
N VAL A 30 20.87 -3.55 2.79
CA VAL A 30 20.40 -2.26 3.27
C VAL A 30 21.58 -1.28 3.23
N LEU A 31 21.49 -0.29 2.35
CA LEU A 31 22.40 0.86 2.34
C LEU A 31 21.92 1.81 3.44
N THR A 32 22.47 1.65 4.64
CA THR A 32 22.32 2.60 5.74
C THR A 32 23.02 3.91 5.35
N GLY A 33 22.28 4.83 4.71
CA GLY A 33 22.86 6.08 4.21
C GLY A 33 21.88 7.16 3.78
N ILE A 34 20.59 6.85 3.64
CA ILE A 34 19.51 7.83 3.55
C ILE A 34 18.95 7.91 4.97
N GLY A 35 19.05 9.07 5.62
CA GLY A 35 18.67 9.20 7.03
C GLY A 35 17.19 8.84 7.23
N ASP A 36 16.87 8.19 8.36
CA ASP A 36 15.50 7.92 8.80
C ASP A 36 14.63 9.18 8.65
N TYR A 37 13.79 9.23 7.61
CA TYR A 37 12.77 10.25 7.49
C TYR A 37 11.61 9.82 8.37
N SER A 38 11.57 10.30 9.61
CA SER A 38 10.36 10.21 10.42
C SER A 38 9.26 11.03 9.74
N THR A 39 8.17 10.39 9.33
CA THR A 39 7.00 11.03 8.75
C THR A 39 6.17 11.70 9.86
N GLU A 40 6.57 12.88 10.32
CA GLU A 40 5.71 13.67 11.22
C GLU A 40 4.49 14.20 10.46
N THR A 41 3.31 13.75 10.88
CA THR A 41 2.03 14.12 10.26
C THR A 41 1.74 15.61 10.43
N ILE A 42 1.36 16.29 9.35
CA ILE A 42 0.66 17.59 9.42
C ILE A 42 -0.78 17.30 9.81
N ARG A 43 -1.26 17.89 10.90
CA ARG A 43 -2.71 17.92 11.16
C ARG A 43 -3.35 18.87 10.14
N PRO A 44 -4.55 18.55 9.60
CA PRO A 44 -5.22 19.35 8.58
C PRO A 44 -5.34 20.86 8.92
N GLU A 45 -5.31 21.23 10.20
CA GLU A 45 -5.40 22.61 10.68
C GLU A 45 -4.13 23.49 10.56
N ASP A 46 -2.94 22.96 10.24
CA ASP A 46 -1.66 23.68 10.43
C ASP A 46 -1.04 24.37 9.19
N ALA A 47 -1.73 24.45 8.04
CA ALA A 47 -1.19 25.05 6.81
C ALA A 47 -1.40 26.59 6.72
N GLY A 48 -0.39 27.42 7.05
CA GLY A 48 -0.54 28.89 6.99
C GLY A 48 0.71 29.77 6.74
N THR A 49 0.73 30.42 5.56
CA THR A 49 1.42 31.67 5.09
C THR A 49 2.97 31.77 4.95
N PRO A 50 3.48 32.52 3.93
CA PRO A 50 4.79 32.26 3.30
C PRO A 50 5.93 33.24 3.67
N MET A 51 7.19 32.74 3.66
CA MET A 51 8.42 33.54 3.57
C MET A 51 9.47 32.84 2.68
N SER A 52 10.42 33.64 2.14
CA SER A 52 11.20 33.39 0.93
C SER A 52 12.48 32.52 1.05
N ASP A 53 12.74 31.80 -0.05
CA ASP A 53 13.78 30.81 -0.42
C ASP A 53 15.25 30.98 0.04
N ALA A 54 15.90 29.83 0.25
CA ALA A 54 17.36 29.66 0.19
C ALA A 54 17.74 28.40 -0.62
N GLY A 55 18.72 28.56 -1.53
CA GLY A 55 19.02 27.62 -2.63
C GLY A 55 19.94 26.44 -2.32
N ALA A 56 19.85 25.41 -3.18
CA ALA A 56 20.66 24.20 -3.18
C ALA A 56 21.55 24.13 -4.45
N GLY A 57 22.81 23.71 -4.29
CA GLY A 57 23.75 23.45 -5.38
C GLY A 57 23.99 21.95 -5.59
N GLY A 58 23.87 21.46 -6.83
CA GLY A 58 24.09 20.07 -7.19
C GLY A 58 24.63 19.91 -8.63
N ALA A 59 25.52 18.95 -8.83
CA ALA A 59 26.25 18.69 -10.07
C ALA A 59 25.37 18.10 -11.19
N SER A 60 25.57 18.55 -12.43
CA SER A 60 24.83 18.08 -13.61
C SER A 60 25.33 16.72 -14.11
N GLN A 61 24.45 15.73 -14.20
CA GLN A 61 24.66 14.56 -15.07
C GLN A 61 23.78 14.69 -16.31
N SER A 62 24.29 14.26 -17.46
CA SER A 62 23.58 14.35 -18.74
C SER A 62 22.55 13.24 -18.87
N PHE A 63 21.29 13.62 -19.04
CA PHE A 63 20.18 12.73 -19.33
C PHE A 63 20.15 12.26 -20.78
N ASP A 64 19.88 10.97 -20.98
CA ASP A 64 19.46 10.44 -22.28
C ASP A 64 17.95 10.71 -22.44
N THR A 65 17.62 11.73 -23.23
CA THR A 65 16.24 12.16 -23.51
C THR A 65 15.63 11.43 -24.70
N SER A 66 16.27 10.38 -25.22
CA SER A 66 15.83 9.70 -26.45
C SER A 66 14.50 8.94 -26.33
N GLU A 67 13.93 8.81 -25.13
CA GLU A 67 12.57 8.30 -24.90
C GLU A 67 11.54 9.37 -24.50
N ALA A 68 11.88 10.67 -24.55
CA ALA A 68 10.91 11.74 -24.33
C ALA A 68 9.84 11.72 -25.44
N TYR A 69 8.70 11.13 -25.11
CA TYR A 69 7.62 10.77 -26.02
C TYR A 69 6.88 12.02 -26.55
N ILE A 70 6.63 12.04 -27.85
CA ILE A 70 5.90 13.09 -28.56
C ILE A 70 4.40 13.00 -28.21
N ARG A 71 3.77 14.13 -27.85
CA ARG A 71 2.31 14.30 -27.66
C ARG A 71 1.50 13.41 -28.61
N PRO A 72 0.84 12.34 -28.13
CA PRO A 72 -0.06 11.60 -28.99
C PRO A 72 -1.33 12.44 -29.13
N ASP A 73 -1.56 13.00 -30.31
CA ASP A 73 -2.82 13.69 -30.66
C ASP A 73 -4.02 12.72 -30.80
N GLY A 74 -4.02 11.61 -30.04
CA GLY A 74 -4.97 10.49 -30.14
C GLY A 74 -5.91 10.36 -28.94
N PRO A 75 -7.00 9.60 -29.07
CA PRO A 75 -7.90 9.30 -27.95
C PRO A 75 -7.11 8.62 -26.83
N ARG A 76 -7.32 9.09 -25.59
CA ARG A 76 -6.68 8.53 -24.38
C ARG A 76 -6.93 7.02 -24.30
N PRO A 77 -5.93 6.19 -23.97
CA PRO A 77 -6.11 4.75 -23.78
C PRO A 77 -7.24 4.46 -22.79
N ALA A 78 -7.92 3.33 -22.96
CA ALA A 78 -8.90 2.86 -21.98
C ALA A 78 -8.21 2.61 -20.62
N CYS A 79 -8.89 2.93 -19.52
CA CYS A 79 -8.45 2.63 -18.15
C CYS A 79 -7.99 1.17 -18.05
N GLY A 80 -6.77 0.96 -17.55
CA GLY A 80 -6.08 -0.32 -17.63
C GLY A 80 -6.44 -1.31 -16.52
N GLY A 81 -7.06 -0.85 -15.43
CA GLY A 81 -7.64 -1.73 -14.43
C GLY A 81 -8.10 -0.92 -13.23
N LEU A 82 -9.31 -1.19 -12.74
CA LEU A 82 -9.82 -0.71 -11.46
C LEU A 82 -10.18 -1.93 -10.62
N LEU A 83 -9.71 -1.98 -9.38
CA LEU A 83 -10.06 -3.00 -8.42
C LEU A 83 -11.34 -2.58 -7.69
N PRO A 84 -12.49 -3.23 -7.95
CA PRO A 84 -13.70 -2.90 -7.21
C PRO A 84 -13.59 -3.38 -5.77
N GLY A 85 -14.21 -2.65 -4.85
CA GLY A 85 -14.38 -3.09 -3.47
C GLY A 85 -13.22 -2.76 -2.52
N VAL A 86 -12.27 -1.91 -2.92
CA VAL A 86 -11.37 -1.26 -1.96
C VAL A 86 -12.21 -0.25 -1.16
N PRO A 87 -12.31 -0.38 0.18
CA PRO A 87 -13.09 0.54 0.99
C PRO A 87 -12.35 1.87 1.21
N GLU A 88 -13.11 2.96 1.32
CA GLU A 88 -12.58 4.29 1.67
C GLU A 88 -12.65 4.49 3.18
N TYR A 89 -11.49 4.67 3.83
CA TYR A 89 -11.39 5.01 5.25
C TYR A 89 -10.87 6.43 5.42
N GLY A 90 -11.51 7.21 6.30
CA GLY A 90 -10.97 8.50 6.70
C GLY A 90 -9.80 8.34 7.69
N TRP A 91 -8.89 9.30 7.70
CA TRP A 91 -7.68 9.28 8.52
C TRP A 91 -8.00 8.99 9.99
N TRP A 92 -7.26 8.05 10.57
CA TRP A 92 -7.46 7.64 11.96
C TRP A 92 -6.14 7.25 12.62
N TYR A 93 -5.51 8.21 13.30
CA TYR A 93 -4.27 8.03 14.07
C TYR A 93 -3.06 7.52 13.26
N GLY A 94 -3.10 7.67 11.94
CA GLY A 94 -1.96 7.50 11.04
C GLY A 94 -2.39 7.21 9.62
N CYS A 95 -1.67 7.76 8.64
CA CYS A 95 -1.98 7.52 7.22
C CYS A 95 -1.70 6.06 6.87
N SER A 96 -0.52 5.54 7.22
CA SER A 96 -0.09 4.17 6.96
C SER A 96 -1.02 3.10 7.55
N PRO A 97 -1.39 3.13 8.84
CA PRO A 97 -2.35 2.14 9.36
C PRO A 97 -3.76 2.32 8.82
N THR A 98 -4.16 3.55 8.44
CA THR A 98 -5.46 3.77 7.78
C THR A 98 -5.47 3.13 6.39
N ALA A 99 -4.41 3.33 5.60
CA ALA A 99 -4.22 2.69 4.29
C ALA A 99 -4.11 1.17 4.42
N GLY A 100 -3.36 0.67 5.42
CA GLY A 100 -3.31 -0.73 5.81
C GLY A 100 -4.70 -1.30 6.09
N GLY A 101 -5.53 -0.56 6.82
CA GLY A 101 -6.92 -0.94 7.08
C GLY A 101 -7.78 -1.03 5.82
N MET A 102 -7.60 -0.11 4.86
CA MET A 102 -8.30 -0.19 3.57
C MET A 102 -7.87 -1.44 2.80
N MET A 103 -6.57 -1.75 2.79
CA MET A 103 -6.05 -2.93 2.11
C MET A 103 -6.51 -4.25 2.77
N VAL A 104 -6.52 -4.32 4.10
CA VAL A 104 -7.14 -5.43 4.84
C VAL A 104 -8.62 -5.55 4.49
N GLY A 105 -9.35 -4.44 4.43
CA GLY A 105 -10.77 -4.45 4.08
C GLY A 105 -11.06 -4.88 2.65
N TYR A 106 -10.17 -4.56 1.70
CA TYR A 106 -10.23 -5.11 0.35
C TYR A 106 -10.15 -6.64 0.38
N TRP A 107 -9.14 -7.20 1.06
CA TRP A 107 -8.96 -8.64 1.15
C TRP A 107 -10.11 -9.32 1.90
N ASP A 108 -10.56 -8.79 3.04
CA ASP A 108 -11.69 -9.31 3.82
C ASP A 108 -12.99 -9.38 2.99
N GLY A 109 -13.19 -8.40 2.09
CA GLY A 109 -14.33 -8.37 1.18
C GLY A 109 -14.28 -9.42 0.05
N ARG A 110 -13.14 -10.09 -0.18
CA ARG A 110 -13.01 -11.04 -1.30
C ARG A 110 -13.60 -12.42 -0.97
N PRO A 111 -14.24 -13.08 -1.95
CA PRO A 111 -14.69 -14.45 -1.77
C PRO A 111 -13.54 -15.39 -1.39
N GLY A 112 -13.66 -16.04 -0.23
CA GLY A 112 -12.66 -16.99 0.29
C GLY A 112 -11.65 -16.39 1.28
N PHE A 113 -11.72 -15.09 1.54
CA PHE A 113 -10.85 -14.34 2.46
C PHE A 113 -11.60 -13.70 3.63
N GLY A 114 -12.90 -13.97 3.75
CA GLY A 114 -13.72 -13.35 4.78
C GLY A 114 -13.23 -13.71 6.19
N ASN A 115 -13.32 -12.74 7.09
CA ASN A 115 -12.87 -12.78 8.48
C ASN A 115 -11.36 -12.48 8.68
N LEU A 116 -10.72 -11.69 7.82
CA LEU A 116 -9.48 -11.01 8.24
C LEU A 116 -9.75 -9.99 9.36
N TYR A 117 -11.03 -9.63 9.54
CA TYR A 117 -11.53 -8.75 10.56
C TYR A 117 -12.87 -9.26 11.12
N ASP A 118 -13.01 -9.41 12.44
CA ASP A 118 -14.30 -9.69 13.12
C ASP A 118 -15.21 -8.46 13.07
N GLY A 119 -15.84 -8.29 11.92
CA GLY A 119 -16.78 -7.21 11.64
C GLY A 119 -17.08 -7.08 10.15
N ASN A 120 -17.43 -5.86 9.73
CA ASN A 120 -17.62 -5.54 8.31
C ASN A 120 -16.58 -4.51 7.91
N ALA A 121 -15.50 -4.96 7.28
CA ALA A 121 -14.42 -4.07 6.82
C ALA A 121 -14.85 -3.15 5.66
N GLY A 122 -16.00 -3.40 5.03
CA GLY A 122 -16.58 -2.48 4.05
C GLY A 122 -17.24 -1.23 4.66
N VAL A 123 -17.34 -1.12 5.98
CA VAL A 123 -18.03 -0.02 6.67
C VAL A 123 -17.05 0.76 7.54
N TRP A 124 -16.69 1.97 7.09
CA TRP A 124 -15.88 2.88 7.89
C TRP A 124 -16.65 3.39 9.12
N GLY A 125 -16.28 2.94 10.31
CA GLY A 125 -16.98 3.32 11.53
C GLY A 125 -16.40 2.75 12.82
N GLY A 126 -17.15 2.95 13.93
CA GLY A 126 -16.74 2.56 15.28
C GLY A 126 -16.12 3.69 16.09
N SER A 127 -15.63 3.39 17.29
CA SER A 127 -15.13 4.38 18.25
C SER A 127 -13.89 3.90 19.02
N GLY A 128 -12.91 3.30 18.33
CA GLY A 128 -11.66 2.79 18.93
C GLY A 128 -11.81 1.48 19.73
N ALA A 129 -12.99 1.20 20.28
CA ALA A 129 -13.29 -0.04 21.00
C ALA A 129 -13.91 -1.16 20.13
N SER A 130 -14.41 -0.80 18.94
CA SER A 130 -14.94 -1.72 17.92
C SER A 130 -15.02 -1.00 16.57
N GLY A 131 -15.34 -1.74 15.50
CA GLY A 131 -15.40 -1.20 14.14
C GLY A 131 -14.02 -1.06 13.49
N THR A 132 -14.01 -0.68 12.20
CA THR A 132 -12.78 -0.50 11.41
C THR A 132 -11.85 0.55 11.99
N LYS A 133 -12.36 1.54 12.74
CA LYS A 133 -11.52 2.47 13.49
C LYS A 133 -10.68 1.77 14.55
N SER A 134 -11.24 0.78 15.24
CA SER A 134 -10.52 -0.02 16.23
C SER A 134 -9.52 -0.98 15.56
N MET A 135 -9.82 -1.46 14.36
CA MET A 135 -8.90 -2.22 13.52
C MET A 135 -7.67 -1.41 13.14
N VAL A 136 -7.87 -0.15 12.71
CA VAL A 136 -6.80 0.78 12.33
C VAL A 136 -5.99 1.21 13.56
N ALA A 137 -6.65 1.78 14.57
CA ALA A 137 -6.03 2.19 15.82
C ALA A 137 -6.97 1.96 17.01
N SER A 138 -6.58 1.04 17.89
CA SER A 138 -7.36 0.66 19.07
C SER A 138 -7.42 1.79 20.11
N THR A 139 -8.35 1.71 21.05
CA THR A 139 -8.37 2.60 22.21
C THR A 139 -7.07 2.53 23.01
N ALA A 140 -6.43 1.35 23.08
CA ALA A 140 -5.19 1.17 23.82
C ALA A 140 -4.04 1.95 23.15
N HIS A 141 -3.91 1.83 21.83
CA HIS A 141 -2.96 2.60 21.02
C HIS A 141 -3.14 4.12 21.22
N ILE A 142 -4.37 4.61 21.11
CA ILE A 142 -4.69 6.04 21.23
C ILE A 142 -4.33 6.56 22.63
N VAL A 143 -4.71 5.85 23.68
CA VAL A 143 -4.40 6.25 25.06
C VAL A 143 -2.90 6.22 25.33
N ALA A 144 -2.17 5.25 24.78
CA ALA A 144 -0.71 5.21 24.88
C ALA A 144 -0.06 6.44 24.21
N GLY A 145 -0.51 6.78 23.00
CA GLY A 145 -0.11 8.00 22.28
C GLY A 145 -0.33 9.28 23.09
N ASP A 146 -1.53 9.44 23.66
CA ASP A 146 -1.88 10.60 24.49
C ASP A 146 -1.01 10.73 25.75
N GLN A 147 -0.74 9.61 26.43
CA GLN A 147 0.00 9.60 27.70
C GLN A 147 1.46 9.94 27.55
N ASN A 148 2.05 9.48 26.46
CA ASN A 148 3.46 9.69 26.23
C ASN A 148 3.67 11.06 25.53
N GLY A 149 2.66 11.63 24.83
CA GLY A 149 2.74 12.92 24.09
C GLY A 149 3.16 12.86 22.60
N TYR A 150 2.77 11.81 21.87
CA TYR A 150 3.10 11.54 20.45
C TYR A 150 4.54 11.87 19.96
N THR A 151 5.59 11.49 20.67
CA THR A 151 7.03 11.82 20.45
C THR A 151 7.89 10.61 20.07
N TYR A 152 7.90 10.17 18.80
CA TYR A 152 8.75 9.10 18.23
C TYR A 152 9.74 8.28 19.13
N GLY A 153 9.58 6.95 19.21
CA GLY A 153 10.55 6.01 19.81
C GLY A 153 10.41 5.61 21.29
N ASP A 154 9.36 6.02 22.02
CA ASP A 154 9.15 5.72 23.46
C ASP A 154 7.68 5.33 23.80
N TRP A 155 6.94 4.78 22.82
CA TRP A 155 5.45 4.79 22.83
C TRP A 155 4.82 3.49 23.28
N HIS A 156 5.59 2.42 23.23
CA HIS A 156 5.12 1.06 23.46
C HIS A 156 5.04 0.72 24.95
N ASN A 157 5.29 1.71 25.82
CA ASN A 157 5.20 1.55 27.26
C ASN A 157 4.52 2.77 27.90
N SER A 158 3.19 2.81 27.83
CA SER A 158 2.41 3.78 28.58
C SER A 158 2.06 3.24 29.97
N THR A 159 1.82 4.13 30.94
CA THR A 159 1.41 3.69 32.28
C THR A 159 0.07 2.93 32.27
N SER A 160 -0.82 3.21 31.32
CA SER A 160 -2.09 2.49 31.17
C SER A 160 -1.99 1.24 30.32
N TYR A 161 -1.02 1.17 29.40
CA TYR A 161 -0.83 0.05 28.48
C TYR A 161 0.67 -0.29 28.39
N PRO A 162 1.22 -0.94 29.42
CA PRO A 162 2.62 -1.34 29.40
C PRO A 162 2.85 -2.47 28.40
N ASN A 163 3.96 -2.41 27.67
CA ASN A 163 4.37 -3.40 26.67
C ASN A 163 3.35 -3.60 25.52
N HIS A 164 2.90 -2.50 24.93
CA HIS A 164 2.00 -2.52 23.78
C HIS A 164 2.61 -3.25 22.58
N GLU A 165 3.92 -3.10 22.34
CA GLU A 165 4.71 -3.87 21.36
C GLU A 165 4.58 -5.39 21.55
N ALA A 166 4.50 -5.85 22.80
CA ALA A 166 4.42 -7.27 23.10
C ALA A 166 2.99 -7.83 22.95
N ASN A 167 1.98 -6.94 22.85
CA ASN A 167 0.58 -7.30 22.74
C ASN A 167 -0.14 -6.36 21.75
N PRO A 168 0.28 -6.32 20.48
CA PRO A 168 -0.36 -5.48 19.47
C PRO A 168 -1.82 -5.93 19.29
N ASP A 169 -2.74 -4.98 19.15
CA ASP A 169 -4.17 -5.29 19.00
C ASP A 169 -4.88 -4.54 17.86
N CYS A 170 -4.13 -3.71 17.12
CA CYS A 170 -4.56 -3.00 15.92
C CYS A 170 -3.41 -2.82 14.92
N ILE A 171 -3.74 -2.46 13.68
CA ILE A 171 -2.77 -2.28 12.58
C ILE A 171 -1.69 -1.25 12.97
N ALA A 172 -2.08 -0.16 13.60
CA ALA A 172 -1.14 0.88 14.05
C ALA A 172 -0.07 0.34 15.01
N ASP A 173 -0.38 -0.66 15.84
CA ASP A 173 0.61 -1.27 16.72
C ASP A 173 1.59 -2.14 15.98
N PHE A 174 1.09 -2.97 15.07
CA PHE A 174 1.95 -3.83 14.27
C PHE A 174 2.88 -3.01 13.35
N MET A 175 2.40 -1.88 12.83
CA MET A 175 3.20 -0.95 12.03
C MET A 175 4.04 0.03 12.85
N HIS A 176 4.12 -0.17 14.18
CA HIS A 176 4.84 0.72 15.11
C HIS A 176 4.52 2.23 14.91
N THR A 177 3.26 2.54 14.60
CA THR A 177 2.83 3.90 14.25
C THR A 177 2.96 4.82 15.45
N VAL A 178 3.55 6.00 15.26
CA VAL A 178 3.69 7.05 16.28
C VAL A 178 3.36 8.42 15.69
N ASN A 179 2.51 9.18 16.39
CA ASN A 179 2.10 10.53 15.95
C ASN A 179 1.55 10.57 14.51
N GLY A 180 0.90 9.48 14.11
CA GLY A 180 0.37 9.30 12.77
C GLY A 180 1.37 8.92 11.68
N GLY A 181 2.66 8.77 12.01
CA GLY A 181 3.70 8.30 11.10
C GLY A 181 4.14 6.87 11.42
N SER A 182 4.50 6.12 10.38
CA SER A 182 5.15 4.82 10.46
C SER A 182 6.47 4.88 9.71
N TYR A 183 7.46 4.09 10.11
CA TYR A 183 8.60 3.84 9.23
C TYR A 183 8.16 2.96 8.07
N THR A 184 8.72 3.22 6.90
CA THR A 184 8.40 2.50 5.66
C THR A 184 8.59 0.99 5.81
N ASP A 185 9.70 0.57 6.44
CA ASP A 185 10.00 -0.85 6.70
C ASP A 185 8.97 -1.50 7.66
N ASP A 186 8.45 -0.76 8.63
CA ASP A 186 7.46 -1.25 9.60
C ASP A 186 6.06 -1.43 8.96
N ILE A 187 5.78 -0.76 7.83
CA ILE A 187 4.46 -0.85 7.18
C ILE A 187 4.25 -2.25 6.60
N ALA A 188 5.19 -2.76 5.82
CA ALA A 188 5.09 -4.10 5.24
C ALA A 188 5.12 -5.17 6.34
N GLU A 189 6.11 -5.11 7.24
CA GLU A 189 6.24 -6.10 8.33
C GLU A 189 5.01 -6.10 9.25
N GLY A 190 4.53 -4.92 9.63
CA GLY A 190 3.37 -4.77 10.50
C GLY A 190 2.08 -5.25 9.86
N LEU A 191 1.90 -4.98 8.57
CA LEU A 191 0.73 -5.44 7.83
C LEU A 191 0.70 -6.95 7.64
N GLU A 192 1.84 -7.55 7.32
CA GLU A 192 1.99 -9.01 7.28
C GLU A 192 1.69 -9.62 8.66
N ALA A 193 2.29 -9.07 9.72
CA ALA A 193 2.10 -9.54 11.09
C ALA A 193 0.62 -9.42 11.53
N TYR A 194 -0.05 -8.34 11.17
CA TYR A 194 -1.48 -8.16 11.44
C TYR A 194 -2.33 -9.22 10.73
N CYS A 195 -2.08 -9.48 9.45
CA CYS A 195 -2.85 -10.47 8.69
C CYS A 195 -2.59 -11.92 9.17
N GLN A 196 -1.41 -12.18 9.73
CA GLN A 196 -1.05 -13.47 10.31
C GLN A 196 -1.53 -13.62 11.76
N TRP A 197 -2.02 -12.55 12.39
CA TRP A 197 -2.45 -12.56 13.78
C TRP A 197 -3.90 -13.02 13.92
N ASP A 198 -4.13 -13.92 14.89
CA ASP A 198 -5.47 -14.32 15.32
C ASP A 198 -5.82 -13.54 16.59
N LYS A 199 -6.81 -12.64 16.51
CA LYS A 199 -7.17 -11.78 17.65
C LYS A 199 -7.63 -12.61 18.84
N PRO A 200 -6.95 -12.51 20.00
CA PRO A 200 -7.36 -13.26 21.17
C PRO A 200 -8.78 -12.89 21.61
N GLY A 201 -9.64 -13.91 21.73
CA GLY A 201 -10.99 -13.75 22.25
C GLY A 201 -12.09 -13.52 21.22
N THR A 202 -11.78 -13.50 19.93
CA THR A 202 -12.78 -13.63 18.87
C THR A 202 -13.12 -15.13 18.69
N ALA A 203 -14.32 -15.40 18.15
CA ALA A 203 -14.76 -16.78 17.88
C ALA A 203 -14.30 -17.27 16.50
N VAL A 204 -13.69 -16.39 15.71
CA VAL A 204 -13.33 -16.60 14.32
C VAL A 204 -11.82 -16.54 14.23
N ASN A 205 -11.21 -17.52 13.55
CA ASN A 205 -9.79 -17.45 13.26
C ASN A 205 -9.58 -16.39 12.17
N GLU A 206 -8.88 -15.31 12.54
CA GLU A 206 -8.58 -14.19 11.64
C GLU A 206 -7.19 -14.30 11.01
N SER A 207 -6.41 -15.31 11.40
CA SER A 207 -5.06 -15.53 10.89
C SER A 207 -5.09 -16.12 9.48
N TYR A 208 -4.41 -15.44 8.56
CA TYR A 208 -4.15 -15.92 7.22
C TYR A 208 -2.65 -16.07 7.00
N GLN A 209 -2.29 -16.95 6.06
CA GLN A 209 -0.96 -16.85 5.47
C GLN A 209 -0.94 -15.60 4.59
N ALA A 210 -0.12 -14.63 4.97
CA ALA A 210 0.08 -13.40 4.22
C ALA A 210 1.56 -13.18 3.96
N THR A 211 1.87 -12.46 2.89
CA THR A 211 3.21 -11.96 2.59
C THR A 211 3.07 -10.52 2.16
N ALA A 212 3.77 -9.62 2.85
CA ALA A 212 3.90 -8.24 2.42
C ALA A 212 5.31 -8.01 1.88
N SER A 213 5.42 -7.23 0.81
CA SER A 213 6.71 -6.81 0.28
C SER A 213 6.79 -5.30 0.28
N PHE A 214 7.92 -4.81 0.76
CA PHE A 214 8.34 -3.42 0.65
C PHE A 214 9.35 -3.30 -0.49
N GLU A 215 9.11 -2.35 -1.40
CA GLU A 215 10.04 -2.04 -2.47
C GLU A 215 10.20 -0.53 -2.59
N ASP A 216 11.45 -0.06 -2.52
CA ASP A 216 11.79 1.32 -2.88
C ASP A 216 11.43 1.56 -4.35
N VAL A 217 10.75 2.67 -4.63
CA VAL A 217 10.62 3.14 -6.01
C VAL A 217 11.98 3.59 -6.51
N ALA A 218 12.24 3.36 -7.79
CA ALA A 218 13.51 3.65 -8.42
C ALA A 218 13.93 5.12 -8.24
N PHE A 219 14.71 5.39 -7.20
CA PHE A 219 15.32 6.68 -6.94
C PHE A 219 16.83 6.59 -7.17
N TRP A 220 17.33 7.38 -8.11
CA TRP A 220 18.76 7.71 -8.29
C TRP A 220 19.81 6.68 -7.84
N GLY A 221 20.26 5.82 -8.76
CA GLY A 221 21.53 5.11 -8.58
C GLY A 221 21.52 4.00 -7.53
N THR A 222 20.37 3.64 -6.99
CA THR A 222 20.21 2.38 -6.24
C THR A 222 20.47 1.22 -7.22
N ALA A 223 21.51 0.45 -6.96
CA ALA A 223 21.84 -0.71 -7.78
C ALA A 223 20.87 -1.85 -7.46
N GLY A 224 19.87 -2.05 -8.32
CA GLY A 224 18.84 -3.08 -8.17
C GLY A 224 17.66 -2.82 -9.10
N HIS A 225 16.78 -3.80 -9.26
CA HIS A 225 15.43 -3.52 -9.72
C HIS A 225 14.74 -2.72 -8.61
N ALA A 226 14.11 -1.61 -8.95
CA ALA A 226 13.39 -0.78 -8.01
C ALA A 226 11.99 -0.60 -8.59
N PHE A 227 10.99 -0.61 -7.72
CA PHE A 227 9.58 -0.68 -8.09
C PHE A 227 9.23 0.45 -9.06
N ASP A 228 8.64 0.10 -10.20
CA ASP A 228 8.28 1.05 -11.24
C ASP A 228 6.78 0.99 -11.60
N TYR A 229 6.34 1.78 -12.57
CA TYR A 229 4.94 1.82 -12.98
C TYR A 229 4.47 0.50 -13.59
N LEU A 230 5.36 -0.28 -14.21
CA LEU A 230 5.02 -1.60 -14.75
C LEU A 230 4.82 -2.61 -13.63
N ASP A 231 5.62 -2.56 -12.56
CA ASP A 231 5.41 -3.38 -11.37
C ASP A 231 4.08 -3.04 -10.69
N PHE A 232 3.79 -1.74 -10.53
CA PHE A 232 2.50 -1.28 -10.03
C PHE A 232 1.33 -1.83 -10.86
N LYS A 233 1.42 -1.75 -12.19
CA LYS A 233 0.41 -2.33 -13.09
C LYS A 233 0.28 -3.83 -12.91
N ALA A 234 1.39 -4.56 -12.73
CA ALA A 234 1.37 -6.00 -12.53
C ALA A 234 0.66 -6.39 -11.22
N GLU A 235 0.82 -5.61 -10.15
CA GLU A 235 0.07 -5.78 -8.89
C GLU A 235 -1.43 -5.59 -9.10
N ILE A 236 -1.83 -4.49 -9.75
CA ILE A 236 -3.24 -4.21 -10.05
C ILE A 236 -3.84 -5.28 -10.97
N ASP A 237 -3.15 -5.68 -12.03
CA ASP A 237 -3.60 -6.72 -12.96
C ASP A 237 -3.72 -8.10 -12.27
N ALA A 238 -2.92 -8.35 -11.24
CA ALA A 238 -3.03 -9.53 -10.38
C ALA A 238 -4.17 -9.44 -9.35
N GLY A 239 -4.90 -8.33 -9.31
CA GLY A 239 -5.99 -8.11 -8.37
C GLY A 239 -5.49 -7.81 -6.97
N ARG A 240 -4.39 -7.07 -6.83
CA ARG A 240 -3.80 -6.66 -5.56
C ARG A 240 -3.66 -5.13 -5.53
N PRO A 241 -4.34 -4.42 -4.60
CA PRO A 241 -4.06 -3.00 -4.38
C PRO A 241 -2.67 -2.85 -3.77
N VAL A 242 -2.13 -1.65 -3.85
CA VAL A 242 -0.78 -1.33 -3.39
C VAL A 242 -0.87 -0.13 -2.46
N ILE A 243 -0.24 -0.18 -1.29
CA ILE A 243 0.00 1.04 -0.52
C ILE A 243 1.16 1.76 -1.19
N LEU A 244 0.95 3.02 -1.55
CA LEU A 244 2.01 3.89 -2.04
C LEU A 244 2.33 4.88 -0.93
N ASP A 245 3.58 4.90 -0.49
CA ASP A 245 4.05 5.98 0.37
C ASP A 245 4.57 7.11 -0.49
N LEU A 246 4.09 8.29 -0.14
CA LEU A 246 4.25 9.52 -0.89
C LEU A 246 5.02 10.50 -0.04
N ILE A 247 5.85 11.32 -0.67
CA ILE A 247 6.56 12.38 0.02
C ILE A 247 6.34 13.73 -0.68
N ALA A 248 6.09 14.74 0.14
CA ALA A 248 5.84 16.11 -0.27
C ALA A 248 6.85 17.03 0.42
N TYR A 249 7.48 17.94 -0.33
CA TYR A 249 8.18 19.04 0.31
C TYR A 249 7.18 20.15 0.60
N LEU A 250 7.00 20.49 1.87
CA LEU A 250 6.07 21.52 2.28
C LEU A 250 6.80 22.87 2.41
N PRO A 251 6.62 23.81 1.46
CA PRO A 251 7.41 25.04 1.45
C PRO A 251 7.14 25.92 2.67
N ILE A 252 5.92 25.86 3.23
CA ILE A 252 5.51 26.67 4.38
C ILE A 252 6.32 26.32 5.63
N SER A 253 6.62 25.04 5.83
CA SER A 253 7.31 24.53 7.01
C SER A 253 8.75 24.08 6.72
N HIS A 254 9.20 24.18 5.46
CA HIS A 254 10.50 23.72 4.98
C HIS A 254 10.83 22.28 5.39
N ARG A 255 9.81 21.42 5.47
CA ARG A 255 9.95 20.03 5.87
C ARG A 255 9.39 19.09 4.81
N TRP A 256 9.92 17.89 4.80
CA TRP A 256 9.31 16.79 4.08
C TRP A 256 8.15 16.23 4.92
N ALA A 257 7.02 15.98 4.28
CA ALA A 257 5.90 15.25 4.86
C ALA A 257 5.73 13.95 4.08
N GLY A 258 5.55 12.86 4.82
CA GLY A 258 5.13 11.59 4.24
C GLY A 258 3.61 11.44 4.30
N HIS A 259 3.07 10.60 3.44
CA HIS A 259 1.67 10.20 3.44
C HIS A 259 1.52 8.84 2.78
N SER A 260 0.68 7.98 3.33
CA SER A 260 0.36 6.68 2.73
C SER A 260 -1.06 6.69 2.17
N VAL A 261 -1.21 6.14 0.97
CA VAL A 261 -2.50 5.97 0.30
C VAL A 261 -2.64 4.54 -0.22
N VAL A 262 -3.87 4.11 -0.54
CA VAL A 262 -4.07 2.84 -1.27
C VAL A 262 -4.34 3.12 -2.74
N ALA A 263 -3.43 2.68 -3.60
CA ALA A 263 -3.62 2.66 -5.03
C ALA A 263 -4.36 1.39 -5.46
N TYR A 264 -5.41 1.54 -6.28
CA TYR A 264 -6.32 0.46 -6.64
C TYR A 264 -6.68 0.41 -8.12
N GLY A 265 -5.97 1.16 -8.96
CA GLY A 265 -6.16 1.13 -10.39
C GLY A 265 -5.13 1.97 -11.13
N TYR A 266 -5.10 1.86 -12.45
CA TYR A 266 -4.17 2.62 -13.27
C TYR A 266 -4.76 3.05 -14.62
N GLN A 267 -4.21 4.13 -15.17
CA GLN A 267 -4.50 4.61 -16.51
C GLN A 267 -3.24 5.14 -17.18
N ASP A 268 -2.84 4.54 -18.30
CA ASP A 268 -1.67 4.96 -19.05
C ASP A 268 -1.85 6.38 -19.65
N ASN A 269 -0.76 7.14 -19.72
CA ASN A 269 -0.70 8.43 -20.42
C ASN A 269 -1.81 9.42 -20.00
N MET A 270 -2.04 9.52 -18.68
CA MET A 270 -3.12 10.31 -18.12
C MET A 270 -2.73 11.77 -17.87
N PHE A 271 -1.48 11.99 -17.45
CA PHE A 271 -1.03 13.29 -16.94
C PHE A 271 0.14 13.85 -17.74
N GLU A 272 0.01 15.12 -18.15
CA GLU A 272 1.09 15.92 -18.71
C GLU A 272 1.80 16.61 -17.56
N VAL A 273 2.94 16.06 -17.12
CA VAL A 273 3.69 16.53 -15.93
C VAL A 273 4.99 17.17 -16.36
N LYS A 274 5.35 18.29 -15.75
CA LYS A 274 6.64 18.95 -15.88
C LYS A 274 7.50 18.64 -14.66
N VAL A 275 8.59 17.91 -14.86
CA VAL A 275 9.48 17.45 -13.79
C VAL A 275 10.81 18.21 -13.82
N PRO A 276 11.26 18.83 -12.72
CA PRO A 276 12.54 19.51 -12.66
C PRO A 276 13.70 18.51 -12.66
N ILE A 277 14.64 18.71 -13.58
CA ILE A 277 15.87 17.92 -13.69
C ILE A 277 17.05 18.63 -13.02
N GLY A 278 17.97 17.84 -12.47
CA GLY A 278 19.19 18.37 -11.85
C GLY A 278 19.98 19.24 -12.85
N GLY A 279 20.24 20.50 -12.49
CA GLY A 279 20.96 21.46 -13.34
C GLY A 279 20.16 22.66 -13.83
N GLY A 280 18.91 22.84 -13.37
CA GLY A 280 18.14 24.07 -13.58
C GLY A 280 17.26 24.09 -14.84
N GLY A 281 16.78 22.93 -15.26
CA GLY A 281 15.78 22.79 -16.33
C GLY A 281 14.63 21.89 -15.89
N ASP A 282 13.62 21.79 -16.75
CA ASP A 282 12.47 20.91 -16.56
C ASP A 282 12.34 19.96 -17.77
N VAL A 283 11.77 18.78 -17.56
CA VAL A 283 11.38 17.84 -18.61
C VAL A 283 9.86 17.68 -18.62
N ASP A 284 9.29 17.75 -19.81
CA ASP A 284 7.87 17.51 -20.04
C ASP A 284 7.64 16.01 -20.27
N LEU A 285 6.92 15.38 -19.36
CA LEU A 285 6.60 13.95 -19.36
C LEU A 285 5.10 13.74 -19.55
N LEU A 286 4.74 12.70 -20.30
CA LEU A 286 3.40 12.15 -20.30
C LEU A 286 3.46 10.87 -19.46
N VAL A 287 2.83 10.90 -18.28
CA VAL A 287 2.92 9.81 -17.31
C VAL A 287 1.58 9.12 -17.09
N GLY A 288 1.63 7.91 -16.54
CA GLY A 288 0.45 7.21 -16.09
C GLY A 288 -0.20 7.87 -14.87
N GLY A 289 -1.47 7.54 -14.65
CA GLY A 289 -2.19 7.82 -13.42
C GLY A 289 -2.42 6.56 -12.61
N PHE A 290 -2.57 6.72 -11.30
CA PHE A 290 -3.07 5.69 -10.40
C PHE A 290 -4.35 6.16 -9.71
N ALA A 291 -5.33 5.26 -9.60
CA ALA A 291 -6.55 5.50 -8.84
C ALA A 291 -6.24 5.35 -7.35
N VAL A 292 -6.66 6.30 -6.53
CA VAL A 292 -6.23 6.42 -5.13
C VAL A 292 -7.41 6.48 -4.16
N MET A 293 -7.29 5.77 -3.04
CA MET A 293 -8.08 6.01 -1.84
C MET A 293 -7.21 6.79 -0.86
N ASP A 294 -7.49 8.09 -0.75
CA ASP A 294 -6.79 8.98 0.15
C ASP A 294 -7.31 8.82 1.58
N THR A 295 -6.42 8.87 2.57
CA THR A 295 -6.81 8.88 3.98
C THR A 295 -7.35 10.25 4.41
N TRP A 296 -7.11 11.34 3.68
CA TRP A 296 -7.60 12.68 4.01
C TRP A 296 -8.97 13.06 3.45
N SER A 297 -9.67 12.11 2.83
CA SER A 297 -10.88 12.23 2.01
C SER A 297 -10.60 12.54 0.54
N ASN A 298 -11.39 11.95 -0.35
CA ASN A 298 -11.24 12.16 -1.79
C ASN A 298 -11.54 13.61 -2.19
N GLY A 299 -10.75 14.16 -3.11
CA GLY A 299 -10.94 15.48 -3.71
C GLY A 299 -10.43 16.65 -2.88
N THR A 300 -9.53 16.40 -1.93
CA THR A 300 -8.83 17.45 -1.16
C THR A 300 -7.88 18.29 -2.01
N GLY A 301 -7.58 17.84 -3.24
CA GLY A 301 -6.79 18.60 -4.21
C GLY A 301 -5.33 18.74 -3.81
N GLN A 302 -4.78 17.71 -3.14
CA GLN A 302 -3.51 17.83 -2.44
C GLN A 302 -2.27 17.65 -3.31
N SER A 303 -2.37 17.25 -4.58
CA SER A 303 -1.19 17.17 -5.43
C SER A 303 -0.85 18.50 -6.09
N ASP A 304 0.26 19.14 -5.71
CA ASP A 304 0.81 20.32 -6.40
C ASP A 304 1.89 19.95 -7.44
N TRP A 305 1.58 19.00 -8.34
CA TRP A 305 2.43 18.80 -9.53
C TRP A 305 2.31 20.00 -10.48
N TYR A 306 3.22 20.12 -11.44
CA TYR A 306 3.11 21.13 -12.50
C TYR A 306 2.82 20.48 -13.85
N ASP A 307 1.94 21.08 -14.65
CA ASP A 307 1.70 20.67 -16.03
C ASP A 307 2.76 21.23 -16.99
N TRP A 308 2.67 20.88 -18.28
CA TRP A 308 3.60 21.37 -19.31
C TRP A 308 3.61 22.89 -19.51
N ASP A 309 2.54 23.58 -19.11
CA ASP A 309 2.45 25.04 -19.15
C ASP A 309 2.96 25.69 -17.83
N GLY A 310 3.34 24.87 -16.85
CA GLY A 310 3.81 25.29 -15.53
C GLY A 310 2.68 25.71 -14.60
N ALA A 311 1.42 25.36 -14.91
CA ALA A 311 0.30 25.53 -14.00
C ALA A 311 0.24 24.35 -13.02
N ILE A 312 -0.44 24.55 -11.88
CA ILE A 312 -0.63 23.47 -10.90
C ILE A 312 -1.54 22.40 -11.51
N LEU A 313 -1.05 21.17 -11.51
CA LEU A 313 -1.74 19.96 -11.92
C LEU A 313 -2.37 19.30 -10.70
N TYR A 314 -3.68 19.47 -10.57
CA TYR A 314 -4.46 18.86 -9.50
C TYR A 314 -4.82 17.40 -9.79
N PRO A 315 -5.12 16.61 -8.74
CA PRO A 315 -5.78 15.32 -8.90
C PRO A 315 -7.03 15.46 -9.76
N THR A 316 -7.31 14.45 -10.58
CA THR A 316 -8.53 14.43 -11.41
C THR A 316 -9.51 13.43 -10.83
N ILE A 317 -10.76 13.87 -10.63
CA ILE A 317 -11.88 12.96 -10.33
C ILE A 317 -12.63 12.71 -11.64
N ASP A 318 -12.76 11.45 -12.03
CA ASP A 318 -13.46 11.09 -13.26
C ASP A 318 -14.99 11.04 -13.10
N GLY A 319 -15.70 10.64 -14.16
CA GLY A 319 -17.16 10.57 -14.17
C GLY A 319 -17.75 9.51 -13.24
N ASP A 320 -16.94 8.54 -12.80
CA ASP A 320 -17.32 7.47 -11.87
C ASP A 320 -16.94 7.82 -10.42
N GLY A 321 -16.34 8.98 -10.19
CA GLY A 321 -15.93 9.46 -8.87
C GLY A 321 -14.58 8.91 -8.42
N VAL A 322 -13.80 8.29 -9.32
CA VAL A 322 -12.46 7.80 -9.02
C VAL A 322 -11.49 8.97 -9.03
N GLU A 323 -10.76 9.14 -7.94
CA GLU A 323 -9.66 10.11 -7.86
C GLU A 323 -8.37 9.51 -8.43
N TRP A 324 -7.71 10.29 -9.28
CA TRP A 324 -6.51 9.90 -10.03
C TRP A 324 -5.36 10.85 -9.73
N TRP A 325 -4.21 10.29 -9.35
CA TRP A 325 -2.97 11.01 -9.09
C TRP A 325 -1.91 10.59 -10.12
N PRO A 326 -0.96 11.46 -10.50
CA PRO A 326 0.09 11.10 -11.44
C PRO A 326 1.11 10.14 -10.80
N PHE A 327 1.47 9.09 -11.53
CA PHE A 327 2.57 8.20 -11.15
C PHE A 327 3.86 8.70 -11.83
N VAL A 328 4.74 9.34 -11.06
CA VAL A 328 5.98 9.92 -11.59
C VAL A 328 7.18 9.17 -11.06
N GLU A 329 7.86 8.44 -11.94
CA GLU A 329 9.17 7.86 -11.66
C GLU A 329 10.24 8.96 -11.74
N LEU A 330 11.02 9.16 -10.68
CA LEU A 330 11.97 10.26 -10.58
C LEU A 330 13.40 9.85 -10.87
N LEU A 331 13.58 9.03 -11.90
CA LEU A 331 14.90 8.67 -12.41
C LEU A 331 15.64 9.95 -12.86
N GLY A 332 16.50 10.48 -11.98
CA GLY A 332 17.36 11.64 -12.23
C GLY A 332 16.71 13.03 -12.00
N ALA A 333 15.48 13.12 -11.49
CA ALA A 333 14.87 14.40 -11.14
C ALA A 333 15.46 14.93 -9.82
N SER A 334 15.84 16.21 -9.75
CA SER A 334 16.35 16.75 -8.49
C SER A 334 15.23 16.86 -7.47
N TRP A 335 15.51 16.52 -6.21
CA TRP A 335 14.66 16.90 -5.08
C TRP A 335 14.54 18.42 -5.03
N THR A 336 13.46 18.95 -5.58
CA THR A 336 13.14 20.37 -5.49
C THR A 336 11.84 20.53 -4.73
N ALA A 337 11.65 21.72 -4.17
CA ALA A 337 10.39 22.13 -3.56
C ALA A 337 9.19 22.12 -4.53
N ARG A 338 9.38 21.78 -5.81
CA ARG A 338 8.32 21.70 -6.82
C ARG A 338 7.76 20.29 -7.02
N ASN A 339 8.37 19.27 -6.41
CA ASN A 339 7.87 17.92 -6.52
C ASN A 339 7.04 17.62 -5.27
N ASP A 340 5.74 17.51 -5.45
CA ASP A 340 4.78 17.29 -4.38
C ASP A 340 4.17 15.89 -4.52
N TRP A 341 4.03 15.16 -3.41
CA TRP A 341 3.51 13.78 -3.35
C TRP A 341 4.12 12.79 -4.34
N MET A 342 5.44 12.70 -4.32
CA MET A 342 6.21 11.72 -5.11
C MET A 342 6.07 10.33 -4.49
N VAL A 343 5.84 9.30 -5.31
CA VAL A 343 5.88 7.91 -4.86
C VAL A 343 7.33 7.56 -4.48
N MET A 344 7.53 7.18 -3.23
CA MET A 344 8.84 6.84 -2.66
C MET A 344 9.05 5.35 -2.59
N ASP A 345 8.00 4.63 -2.25
CA ASP A 345 8.02 3.19 -2.07
C ASP A 345 6.61 2.63 -2.24
N ALA A 346 6.57 1.31 -2.35
CA ALA A 346 5.36 0.56 -2.52
C ALA A 346 5.34 -0.63 -1.57
N VAL A 347 4.18 -0.82 -0.93
CA VAL A 347 3.87 -2.01 -0.14
C VAL A 347 2.76 -2.79 -0.82
N SER A 348 3.08 -4.00 -1.28
CA SER A 348 2.10 -4.96 -1.78
C SER A 348 1.81 -6.03 -0.74
N LEU A 349 0.59 -6.56 -0.76
CA LEU A 349 0.14 -7.60 0.15
C LEU A 349 -0.51 -8.73 -0.64
N GLU A 350 0.01 -9.95 -0.48
CA GLU A 350 -0.64 -11.17 -0.92
C GLU A 350 -1.18 -11.92 0.28
N VAL A 351 -2.51 -12.13 0.31
CA VAL A 351 -3.14 -13.02 1.27
C VAL A 351 -3.43 -14.35 0.58
N VAL A 352 -3.12 -15.46 1.24
CA VAL A 352 -3.40 -16.82 0.79
C VAL A 352 -4.50 -17.42 1.67
N PRO A 353 -5.63 -17.89 1.09
CA PRO A 353 -6.68 -18.53 1.87
C PRO A 353 -6.14 -19.76 2.61
N GLU A 354 -6.61 -19.99 3.84
CA GLU A 354 -6.15 -21.14 4.61
C GLU A 354 -6.30 -22.47 3.82
N PRO A 355 -5.32 -23.38 3.89
CA PRO A 355 -5.36 -24.68 3.21
C PRO A 355 -6.60 -25.52 3.55
N ALA A 356 -7.20 -25.33 4.72
CA ALA A 356 -8.42 -26.00 5.13
C ALA A 356 -9.59 -25.68 4.18
N THR A 357 -9.72 -24.44 3.72
CA THR A 357 -10.72 -24.02 2.73
C THR A 357 -10.49 -24.74 1.40
N LEU A 358 -9.23 -24.81 0.95
CA LEU A 358 -8.87 -25.54 -0.28
C LEU A 358 -9.12 -27.05 -0.16
N ALA A 359 -8.80 -27.65 0.99
CA ALA A 359 -9.05 -29.06 1.26
C ALA A 359 -10.54 -29.38 1.28
N LEU A 360 -11.36 -28.53 1.91
CA LEU A 360 -12.82 -28.69 1.95
C LEU A 360 -13.44 -28.52 0.56
N LEU A 361 -12.98 -27.57 -0.25
CA LEU A 361 -13.40 -27.42 -1.65
C LEU A 361 -13.03 -28.64 -2.49
N ALA A 362 -11.80 -29.16 -2.33
CA ALA A 362 -11.36 -30.38 -3.01
C ALA A 362 -12.22 -31.60 -2.62
N LEU A 363 -12.51 -31.77 -1.33
CA LEU A 363 -13.39 -32.83 -0.83
C LEU A 363 -14.83 -32.67 -1.36
N GLY A 364 -15.37 -31.45 -1.38
CA GLY A 364 -16.68 -31.15 -1.95
C GLY A 364 -16.75 -31.49 -3.45
N GLY A 365 -15.72 -31.11 -4.21
CA GLY A 365 -15.58 -31.46 -5.63
C GLY A 365 -15.55 -32.97 -5.87
N LEU A 366 -14.80 -33.72 -5.06
CA LEU A 366 -14.75 -35.18 -5.12
C LEU A 366 -16.11 -35.82 -4.83
N VAL A 367 -16.88 -35.29 -3.88
CA VAL A 367 -18.24 -35.77 -3.57
C VAL A 367 -19.20 -35.53 -4.74
N ILE A 368 -19.14 -34.36 -5.39
CA ILE A 368 -19.96 -34.04 -6.56
C ILE A 368 -19.61 -34.97 -7.75
N LEU A 369 -18.33 -35.16 -8.03
CA LEU A 369 -17.86 -36.08 -9.08
C LEU A 369 -18.31 -37.52 -8.83
N ARG A 370 -18.30 -37.97 -7.57
CA ARG A 370 -18.79 -39.30 -7.18
C ARG A 370 -20.30 -39.45 -7.40
N ARG A 371 -21.10 -38.40 -7.15
CA ARG A 371 -22.55 -38.41 -7.41
C ARG A 371 -22.87 -38.48 -8.90
N ARG A 372 -22.13 -37.76 -9.75
CA ARG A 372 -22.33 -37.78 -11.22
C ARG A 372 -22.07 -39.14 -11.87
N ARG A 373 -21.24 -40.01 -11.29
CA ARG A 373 -21.00 -41.37 -11.82
C ARG A 373 -22.12 -42.37 -11.49
N ARG A 374 -23.08 -42.02 -10.64
CA ARG A 374 -24.17 -42.91 -10.20
C ARG A 374 -25.52 -42.57 -10.85
N LEU A 375 -25.59 -41.46 -11.57
CA LEU A 375 -26.69 -41.10 -12.47
C LEU A 375 -26.24 -41.40 -13.89
#